data_AF-A0A9X4E2X0-F1
#
_entry.id   AF-A0A9X4E2X0-F1
#
_cell.length_a   1.000
_cell.length_b   1.000
_cell.length_c   1.000
_cell.angle_alpha   90.00
_cell.angle_beta   90.00
_cell.angle_gamma   90.00
#
_symmetry.space_group_name_H-M   'P 1'
#
loop_
_entity.id
_entity.type
_entity.pdbx_description
1 polymer ?
#
loop_
_entity_poly.entity_id
_entity_poly.type
_entity_poly.pdbx_seq_one_letter_code
_entity_poly.pdbx_strand_id
1 'polypeptide(L)'
;MSRELKYKEWLLNAPKIHYSRLQQFVPLEYLGEAQAAAPAGVQYTHYGNATEQVYAKFGMPFPLYDYQKAWVDAFADKPAAGMYLEVGAGKTGAATVAALYHRLKHGGHTIVLMPPVLIRQWYEWLHTVEGAGSVLMYKGTPPVRSKLDLDHDFVLMSLDIFKRDFRRIYDFFYDRNVTLIVDEAVSVKNPATQNHKCVWAFQNLDTRALDMPQRKKSAAMPKPAKPQEDGNAVSRLKALLKEKFS
;
A
#
# COMPACT_ATOMS: atom_id res chain seq x y z
N MET A 1 30.52 25.40 12.88
CA MET A 1 30.35 25.18 11.42
C MET A 1 29.23 26.10 10.92
N SER A 2 29.44 26.89 9.87
CA SER A 2 28.42 27.84 9.38
C SER A 2 27.20 27.10 8.79
N ARG A 3 26.03 27.75 8.82
CA ARG A 3 24.76 27.19 8.28
C ARG A 3 24.87 26.83 6.80
N GLU A 4 25.60 27.66 6.05
CA GLU A 4 25.92 27.41 4.64
C GLU A 4 26.80 26.16 4.42
N LEU A 5 27.77 25.89 5.31
CA LEU A 5 28.56 24.65 5.26
C LEU A 5 27.69 23.41 5.51
N LYS A 6 26.78 23.49 6.51
CA LYS A 6 25.84 22.40 6.81
C LYS A 6 24.91 22.10 5.63
N TYR A 7 24.43 23.13 4.93
CA TYR A 7 23.61 22.96 3.73
C TYR A 7 24.38 22.27 2.60
N LYS A 8 25.64 22.66 2.35
CA LYS A 8 26.50 21.99 1.35
C LYS A 8 26.77 20.53 1.68
N GLU A 9 27.03 20.22 2.95
CA GLU A 9 27.19 18.85 3.42
C GLU A 9 25.90 18.03 3.29
N TRP A 10 24.75 18.64 3.59
CA TRP A 10 23.44 18.02 3.38
C TRP A 10 23.19 17.69 1.90
N LEU A 11 23.51 18.61 0.97
CA LEU A 11 23.36 18.37 -0.47
C LEU A 11 24.18 17.16 -0.95
N LEU A 12 25.39 16.97 -0.42
CA LEU A 12 26.25 15.83 -0.77
C LEU A 12 25.70 14.50 -0.27
N ASN A 13 24.99 14.53 0.85
CA ASN A 13 24.39 13.36 1.50
C ASN A 13 22.87 13.27 1.26
N ALA A 14 22.33 14.11 0.38
CA ALA A 14 20.90 14.19 0.17
C ALA A 14 20.40 12.83 -0.34
N PRO A 15 19.32 12.30 0.24
CA PRO A 15 18.80 11.01 -0.16
C PRO A 15 18.42 11.06 -1.64
N LYS A 16 18.71 9.97 -2.36
CA LYS A 16 18.31 9.80 -3.74
C LYS A 16 16.81 9.51 -3.78
N ILE A 17 16.02 10.57 -3.78
CA ILE A 17 14.57 10.45 -3.89
C ILE A 17 14.18 10.57 -5.36
N HIS A 18 13.41 9.62 -5.87
CA HIS A 18 12.83 9.69 -7.21
C HIS A 18 11.63 10.64 -7.23
N TYR A 19 11.90 11.94 -7.20
CA TYR A 19 10.97 12.96 -7.64
C TYR A 19 11.28 13.39 -9.06
N SER A 20 10.36 14.17 -9.67
CA SER A 20 10.67 14.88 -10.91
C SER A 20 11.98 15.65 -10.74
N ARG A 21 12.82 15.73 -11.78
CA ARG A 21 14.04 16.57 -11.76
C ARG A 21 13.74 18.05 -11.52
N LEU A 22 12.47 18.45 -11.63
CA LEU A 22 11.96 19.79 -11.35
C LEU A 22 11.56 20.01 -9.88
N GLN A 23 11.62 18.98 -9.04
CA GLN A 23 11.27 19.06 -7.61
C GLN A 23 12.50 18.78 -6.76
N GLN A 24 12.91 19.78 -5.98
CA GLN A 24 13.95 19.65 -4.98
C GLN A 24 13.33 19.77 -3.60
N PHE A 25 13.70 18.85 -2.72
CA PHE A 25 13.24 18.83 -1.34
C PHE A 25 14.35 19.37 -0.49
N VAL A 26 14.06 20.41 0.28
CA VAL A 26 15.03 21.03 1.17
C VAL A 26 14.38 21.13 2.55
N PRO A 27 15.04 20.69 3.63
CA PRO A 27 14.55 20.87 4.99
C PRO A 27 14.16 22.34 5.25
N LEU A 28 13.13 22.57 6.08
CA LEU A 28 12.58 23.91 6.30
C LEU A 28 13.67 24.90 6.78
N GLU A 29 14.60 24.44 7.61
CA GLU A 29 15.73 25.26 8.09
C GLU A 29 16.75 25.62 7.00
N TYR A 30 16.69 25.05 5.80
CA TYR A 30 17.55 25.40 4.67
C TYR A 30 16.77 26.05 3.52
N LEU A 31 15.48 26.33 3.70
CA LEU A 31 14.63 26.89 2.66
C LEU A 31 15.14 28.25 2.17
N GLY A 32 15.64 29.10 3.07
CA GLY A 32 16.16 30.42 2.71
C GLY A 32 17.40 30.34 1.82
N GLU A 33 18.33 29.44 2.15
CA GLU A 33 19.53 29.17 1.35
C GLU A 33 19.17 28.58 -0.02
N ALA A 34 18.19 27.69 -0.07
CA ALA A 34 17.70 27.14 -1.33
C ALA A 34 17.04 28.20 -2.21
N GLN A 35 16.22 29.09 -1.62
CA GLN A 35 15.59 30.21 -2.33
C GLN A 35 16.62 31.19 -2.89
N ALA A 36 17.67 31.51 -2.13
CA ALA A 36 18.74 32.38 -2.59
C ALA A 36 19.56 31.76 -3.74
N ALA A 37 19.67 30.44 -3.80
CA ALA A 37 20.43 29.71 -4.82
C ALA A 37 19.60 29.31 -6.05
N ALA A 38 18.29 29.58 -6.08
CA ALA A 38 17.43 29.12 -7.17
C ALA A 38 17.64 29.90 -8.47
N PRO A 39 17.54 29.22 -9.63
CA PRO A 39 17.26 29.88 -10.90
C PRO A 39 15.95 30.69 -10.86
N ALA A 40 15.92 31.80 -11.60
CA ALA A 40 14.70 32.60 -11.76
C ALA A 40 13.54 31.74 -12.31
N GLY A 41 12.37 31.84 -11.68
CA GLY A 41 11.15 31.10 -12.08
C GLY A 41 10.90 29.78 -11.34
N VAL A 42 11.76 29.38 -10.38
CA VAL A 42 11.49 28.25 -9.49
C VAL A 42 10.44 28.65 -8.44
N GLN A 43 9.33 27.90 -8.37
CA GLN A 43 8.30 28.08 -7.35
C GLN A 43 8.59 27.24 -6.12
N TYR A 44 8.52 27.87 -4.95
CA TYR A 44 8.64 27.22 -3.66
C TYR A 44 7.26 27.02 -3.05
N THR A 45 6.93 25.79 -2.72
CA THR A 45 5.68 25.46 -2.03
C THR A 45 6.01 25.08 -0.60
N HIS A 46 5.45 25.80 0.36
CA HIS A 46 5.48 25.37 1.75
C HIS A 46 4.67 24.08 1.88
N TYR A 47 5.30 23.05 2.44
CA TYR A 47 4.62 21.83 2.81
C TYR A 47 3.77 22.05 4.05
N GLY A 48 2.81 21.16 4.28
CA GLY A 48 2.05 21.14 5.53
C GLY A 48 2.95 20.85 6.72
N ASN A 49 2.35 20.68 7.90
CA ASN A 49 3.05 20.25 9.10
C ASN A 49 2.43 18.97 9.68
N ALA A 50 2.04 18.06 8.78
CA ALA A 50 1.39 16.80 9.13
C ALA A 50 2.25 15.98 10.11
N THR A 51 3.56 15.95 9.90
CA THR A 51 4.52 15.29 10.79
C THR A 51 4.45 15.86 12.21
N GLU A 52 4.51 17.19 12.36
CA GLU A 52 4.46 17.85 13.67
C GLU A 52 3.14 17.57 14.39
N GLN A 53 2.02 17.63 13.66
CA GLN A 53 0.69 17.33 14.21
C GLN A 53 0.60 15.88 14.71
N VAL A 54 1.18 14.92 13.98
CA VAL A 54 1.27 13.52 14.42
C VAL A 54 2.15 13.41 15.66
N TYR A 55 3.32 14.04 15.67
CA TYR A 55 4.29 13.92 16.76
C TYR A 55 3.78 14.54 18.05
N ALA A 56 2.88 15.51 17.96
CA ALA A 56 2.23 16.10 19.12
C ALA A 56 1.22 15.15 19.82
N LYS A 57 0.72 14.10 19.14
CA LYS A 57 -0.30 13.19 19.69
C LYS A 57 0.15 11.74 19.80
N PHE A 58 1.06 11.28 18.95
CA PHE A 58 1.50 9.89 18.89
C PHE A 58 2.98 9.78 19.22
N GLY A 59 3.33 8.76 20.00
CA GLY A 59 4.72 8.44 20.33
C GLY A 59 5.33 7.56 19.25
N MET A 60 6.20 8.13 18.41
CA MET A 60 6.96 7.35 17.43
C MET A 60 8.22 6.75 18.07
N PRO A 61 8.60 5.51 17.75
CA PRO A 61 9.79 4.86 18.33
C PRO A 61 11.10 5.56 17.94
N PHE A 62 11.09 6.30 16.83
CA PHE A 62 12.16 7.18 16.39
C PHE A 62 11.59 8.28 15.48
N PRO A 63 12.24 9.45 15.41
CA PRO A 63 11.86 10.48 14.47
C PRO A 63 12.13 10.04 13.03
N LEU A 64 11.25 10.46 12.12
CA LEU A 64 11.44 10.34 10.69
C LEU A 64 12.66 11.17 10.26
N TYR A 65 13.39 10.68 9.26
CA TYR A 65 14.40 11.48 8.58
C TYR A 65 13.74 12.62 7.81
N ASP A 66 14.47 13.71 7.57
CA ASP A 66 13.89 14.93 6.99
C ASP A 66 13.27 14.70 5.60
N TYR A 67 13.80 13.77 4.80
CA TYR A 67 13.20 13.41 3.52
C TYR A 67 11.86 12.67 3.65
N GLN A 68 11.70 11.88 4.71
CA GLN A 68 10.46 11.19 5.02
C GLN A 68 9.42 12.19 5.51
N LYS A 69 9.83 13.11 6.41
CA LYS A 69 8.99 14.23 6.86
C LYS A 69 8.53 15.07 5.69
N ALA A 70 9.45 15.46 4.81
CA ALA A 70 9.13 16.28 3.65
C ALA A 70 8.16 15.57 2.69
N TRP A 71 8.24 14.25 2.52
CA TRP A 71 7.21 13.50 1.78
C TRP A 71 5.86 13.55 2.51
N VAL A 72 5.82 13.28 3.81
CA VAL A 72 4.58 13.29 4.61
C VAL A 72 3.93 14.67 4.54
N ASP A 73 4.69 15.71 4.83
CA ASP A 73 4.21 17.10 4.87
C ASP A 73 3.76 17.59 3.47
N ALA A 74 4.34 17.06 2.40
CA ALA A 74 3.93 17.39 1.03
C ALA A 74 2.66 16.65 0.57
N PHE A 75 2.49 15.40 1.00
CA PHE A 75 1.57 14.46 0.37
C PHE A 75 0.48 13.90 1.27
N ALA A 76 0.57 14.01 2.60
CA ALA A 76 -0.42 13.44 3.52
C ALA A 76 -1.80 14.12 3.47
N ASP A 77 -1.92 15.33 2.91
CA ASP A 77 -3.24 15.96 2.65
C ASP A 77 -3.79 15.66 1.24
N LYS A 78 -3.08 14.85 0.44
CA LYS A 78 -3.50 14.56 -0.94
C LYS A 78 -4.44 13.34 -0.97
N PRO A 79 -5.45 13.33 -1.85
CA PRO A 79 -6.39 12.20 -1.95
C PRO A 79 -5.72 10.90 -2.39
N ALA A 80 -4.59 10.98 -3.10
CA ALA A 80 -3.73 9.85 -3.43
C ALA A 80 -2.28 10.33 -3.59
N ALA A 81 -1.32 9.50 -3.18
CA ALA A 81 0.10 9.81 -3.27
C ALA A 81 0.94 8.56 -3.53
N GLY A 82 2.01 8.71 -4.32
CA GLY A 82 3.00 7.66 -4.54
C GLY A 82 4.24 7.89 -3.68
N MET A 83 4.69 6.84 -2.97
CA MET A 83 5.92 6.87 -2.18
C MET A 83 7.04 6.11 -2.91
N TYR A 84 7.84 6.82 -3.70
CA TYR A 84 8.91 6.27 -4.53
C TYR A 84 10.29 6.27 -3.85
N LEU A 85 10.31 6.11 -2.52
CA LEU A 85 11.57 5.95 -1.78
C LEU A 85 12.17 4.56 -2.08
N GLU A 86 13.50 4.46 -2.11
CA GLU A 86 14.20 3.19 -2.33
C GLU A 86 13.86 2.14 -1.24
N VAL A 87 14.15 0.87 -1.53
CA VAL A 87 14.02 -0.21 -0.53
C VAL A 87 14.99 0.08 0.62
N GLY A 88 14.53 -0.07 1.86
CA GLY A 88 15.33 0.27 3.06
C GLY A 88 15.24 1.74 3.50
N ALA A 89 14.67 2.65 2.70
CA ALA A 89 14.53 4.07 3.05
C ALA A 89 13.37 4.38 4.04
N GLY A 90 12.91 3.39 4.81
CA GLY A 90 11.91 3.56 5.88
C GLY A 90 10.51 4.00 5.43
N LYS A 91 10.03 3.51 4.28
CA LYS A 91 8.67 3.76 3.75
C LYS A 91 7.57 3.47 4.78
N THR A 92 7.72 2.38 5.53
CA THR A 92 6.78 1.96 6.59
C THR A 92 6.52 3.07 7.60
N GLY A 93 7.58 3.74 8.07
CA GLY A 93 7.46 4.84 9.04
C GLY A 93 6.74 6.05 8.45
N ALA A 94 7.15 6.50 7.26
CA ALA A 94 6.53 7.62 6.58
C ALA A 94 5.03 7.36 6.28
N ALA A 95 4.70 6.16 5.80
CA ALA A 95 3.32 5.77 5.51
C ALA A 95 2.48 5.67 6.79
N THR A 96 3.06 5.19 7.89
CA THR A 96 2.39 5.17 9.20
C THR A 96 2.05 6.57 9.66
N VAL A 97 2.99 7.52 9.58
CA VAL A 97 2.76 8.93 9.98
C VAL A 97 1.67 9.55 9.11
N ALA A 98 1.68 9.35 7.79
CA ALA A 98 0.61 9.84 6.91
C ALA A 98 -0.77 9.26 7.28
N ALA A 99 -0.86 7.96 7.58
CA ALA A 99 -2.11 7.34 8.02
C ALA A 99 -2.60 7.85 9.38
N LEU A 100 -1.69 8.04 10.34
CA LEU A 100 -2.02 8.64 11.64
C LEU A 100 -2.51 10.09 11.47
N TYR A 101 -1.93 10.84 10.54
CA TYR A 101 -2.40 12.18 10.19
C TYR A 101 -3.83 12.18 9.65
N HIS A 102 -4.19 11.26 8.75
CA HIS A 102 -5.57 11.11 8.30
C HIS A 102 -6.51 10.79 9.47
N ARG A 103 -6.10 9.91 10.39
CA ARG A 103 -6.88 9.59 11.60
C ARG A 103 -7.04 10.80 12.53
N LEU A 104 -6.05 11.69 12.62
CA LEU A 104 -6.20 12.95 13.36
C LEU A 104 -7.27 13.85 12.78
N LYS A 105 -7.30 13.99 11.45
CA LYS A 105 -8.17 14.94 10.75
C LYS A 105 -9.60 14.43 10.57
N HIS A 106 -9.74 13.14 10.31
CA HIS A 106 -10.99 12.55 9.85
C HIS A 106 -11.46 11.37 10.72
N GLY A 107 -10.63 10.91 11.66
CA GLY A 107 -10.86 9.64 12.35
C GLY A 107 -10.77 8.45 11.40
N GLY A 108 -11.35 7.32 11.82
CA GLY A 108 -11.48 6.13 10.98
C GLY A 108 -10.29 5.18 11.00
N HIS A 109 -10.20 4.37 9.95
CA HIS A 109 -9.38 3.16 9.89
C HIS A 109 -8.22 3.28 8.91
N THR A 110 -7.26 2.36 9.02
CA THR A 110 -6.20 2.18 8.03
C THR A 110 -6.14 0.72 7.60
N ILE A 111 -6.24 0.48 6.30
CA ILE A 111 -5.96 -0.83 5.71
C ILE A 111 -4.57 -0.79 5.12
N VAL A 112 -3.74 -1.78 5.46
CA VAL A 112 -2.43 -1.96 4.85
C VAL A 112 -2.42 -3.27 4.06
N LEU A 113 -2.27 -3.14 2.74
CA LEU A 113 -2.13 -4.25 1.80
C LEU A 113 -0.65 -4.52 1.57
N MET A 114 -0.21 -5.77 1.79
CA MET A 114 1.21 -6.14 1.69
C MET A 114 1.39 -7.61 1.30
N PRO A 115 2.59 -8.04 0.86
CA PRO A 115 2.93 -9.45 0.79
C PRO A 115 2.72 -10.16 2.15
N PRO A 116 2.20 -11.41 2.19
CA PRO A 116 1.88 -12.09 3.46
C PRO A 116 3.02 -12.15 4.48
N VAL A 117 4.27 -12.19 4.00
CA VAL A 117 5.48 -12.23 4.84
C VAL A 117 5.66 -10.95 5.68
N LEU A 118 5.14 -9.81 5.23
CA LEU A 118 5.29 -8.53 5.91
C LEU A 118 4.21 -8.28 6.98
N ILE A 119 3.14 -9.08 7.03
CA ILE A 119 2.01 -8.86 7.96
C ILE A 119 2.48 -8.86 9.42
N ARG A 120 3.36 -9.81 9.79
CA ARG A 120 3.89 -9.88 11.14
C ARG A 120 4.81 -8.70 11.46
N GLN A 121 5.63 -8.27 10.48
CA GLN A 121 6.54 -7.14 10.66
C GLN A 121 5.78 -5.82 10.84
N TRP A 122 4.73 -5.59 10.04
CA TRP A 122 3.83 -4.45 10.22
C TRP A 122 3.09 -4.48 11.55
N TYR A 123 2.64 -5.67 11.98
CA TYR A 123 2.01 -5.83 13.29
C TYR A 123 2.96 -5.44 14.42
N GLU A 124 4.17 -5.99 14.44
CA GLU A 124 5.19 -5.68 15.45
C GLU A 124 5.59 -4.20 15.41
N TRP A 125 5.78 -3.63 14.23
CA TRP A 125 6.04 -2.20 14.04
C TRP A 125 4.96 -1.32 14.67
N LEU A 126 3.68 -1.56 14.36
CA LEU A 126 2.58 -0.72 14.87
C LEU A 126 2.43 -0.80 16.39
N HIS A 127 2.86 -1.89 17.02
CA HIS A 127 2.89 -2.01 18.50
C HIS A 127 3.97 -1.14 19.15
N THR A 128 4.95 -0.67 18.37
CA THR A 128 5.97 0.28 18.86
C THR A 128 5.51 1.73 18.76
N VAL A 129 4.37 2.00 18.12
CA VAL A 129 3.84 3.35 17.90
C VAL A 129 2.75 3.63 18.94
N GLU A 130 3.07 4.47 19.93
CA GLU A 130 2.15 4.85 20.98
C GLU A 130 0.96 5.63 20.41
N GLY A 131 -0.25 5.22 20.78
CA GLY A 131 -1.50 5.80 20.26
C GLY A 131 -1.92 5.26 18.90
N ALA A 132 -1.17 4.34 18.26
CA ALA A 132 -1.61 3.71 17.01
C ALA A 132 -2.96 2.98 17.14
N GLY A 133 -3.32 2.55 18.35
CA GLY A 133 -4.60 1.91 18.64
C GLY A 133 -4.56 0.41 18.36
N SER A 134 -5.71 -0.14 18.03
CA SER A 134 -5.90 -1.57 17.82
C SER A 134 -5.45 -2.03 16.43
N VAL A 135 -4.80 -3.20 16.37
CA VAL A 135 -4.22 -3.74 15.13
C VAL A 135 -4.73 -5.16 14.88
N LEU A 136 -5.36 -5.38 13.74
CA LEU A 136 -5.84 -6.69 13.29
C LEU A 136 -4.94 -7.28 12.21
N MET A 137 -4.44 -8.50 12.44
CA MET A 137 -3.91 -9.34 11.36
C MET A 137 -5.05 -10.12 10.70
N TYR A 138 -5.61 -9.60 9.61
CA TYR A 138 -6.71 -10.24 8.88
C TYR A 138 -6.18 -11.37 7.98
N LYS A 139 -5.95 -12.54 8.58
CA LYS A 139 -5.37 -13.75 7.96
C LYS A 139 -6.09 -15.02 8.38
N GLY A 140 -5.76 -16.14 7.73
CA GLY A 140 -6.35 -17.46 7.99
C GLY A 140 -7.24 -17.96 6.85
N THR A 141 -8.02 -19.01 7.09
CA THR A 141 -8.98 -19.56 6.12
C THR A 141 -10.25 -18.70 6.06
N PRO A 142 -11.08 -18.81 5.00
CA PRO A 142 -12.33 -18.04 4.92
C PRO A 142 -13.25 -18.16 6.15
N PRO A 143 -13.47 -19.37 6.75
CA PRO A 143 -14.29 -19.50 7.96
C PRO A 143 -13.67 -18.86 9.22
N VAL A 144 -12.34 -18.74 9.28
CA VAL A 144 -11.65 -18.02 10.35
C VAL A 144 -11.84 -16.52 10.15
N ARG A 145 -11.53 -16.04 8.94
CA ARG A 145 -11.62 -14.61 8.62
C ARG A 145 -13.03 -14.08 8.76
N SER A 146 -14.06 -14.84 8.38
CA SER A 146 -15.47 -14.44 8.52
C SER A 146 -15.90 -14.10 9.95
N LYS A 147 -15.14 -14.56 10.96
CA LYS A 147 -15.38 -14.30 12.39
C LYS A 147 -14.54 -13.16 12.96
N LEU A 148 -13.53 -12.68 12.23
CA LEU A 148 -12.71 -11.55 12.65
C LEU A 148 -13.51 -10.26 12.52
N ASP A 149 -13.47 -9.41 13.54
CA ASP A 149 -14.03 -8.07 13.48
C ASP A 149 -13.13 -7.16 12.64
N LEU A 150 -13.71 -6.32 11.78
CA LEU A 150 -12.96 -5.34 10.97
C LEU A 150 -12.87 -3.98 11.66
N ASP A 151 -13.55 -3.77 12.79
CA ASP A 151 -13.58 -2.53 13.57
C ASP A 151 -12.28 -2.33 14.38
N HIS A 152 -11.18 -2.17 13.66
CA HIS A 152 -9.84 -1.94 14.22
C HIS A 152 -9.20 -0.72 13.58
N ASP A 153 -8.34 -0.02 14.32
CA ASP A 153 -7.66 1.18 13.82
C ASP A 153 -6.75 0.87 12.64
N PHE A 154 -6.08 -0.28 12.70
CA PHE A 154 -5.28 -0.84 11.61
C PHE A 154 -5.74 -2.26 11.26
N VAL A 155 -5.96 -2.50 9.97
CA VAL A 155 -6.26 -3.82 9.42
C VAL A 155 -5.18 -4.21 8.42
N LEU A 156 -4.41 -5.24 8.77
CA LEU A 156 -3.28 -5.75 8.00
C LEU A 156 -3.71 -6.98 7.21
N MET A 157 -3.60 -6.95 5.88
CA MET A 157 -3.96 -8.09 5.05
C MET A 157 -3.12 -8.18 3.78
N SER A 158 -3.16 -9.35 3.15
CA SER A 158 -2.58 -9.48 1.81
C SER A 158 -3.55 -9.02 0.72
N LEU A 159 -2.99 -8.58 -0.39
CA LEU A 159 -3.76 -8.22 -1.59
C LEU A 159 -4.62 -9.39 -2.10
N ASP A 160 -4.14 -10.63 -1.92
CA ASP A 160 -4.88 -11.85 -2.24
C ASP A 160 -6.10 -12.09 -1.35
N ILE A 161 -6.03 -11.72 -0.07
CA ILE A 161 -7.18 -11.78 0.83
C ILE A 161 -8.13 -10.63 0.49
N PHE A 162 -7.61 -9.42 0.30
CA PHE A 162 -8.39 -8.24 -0.04
C PHE A 162 -9.26 -8.48 -1.28
N LYS A 163 -8.72 -9.07 -2.35
CA LYS A 163 -9.50 -9.37 -3.57
C LYS A 163 -10.54 -10.47 -3.38
N ARG A 164 -10.25 -11.49 -2.56
CA ARG A 164 -11.16 -12.63 -2.32
C ARG A 164 -12.33 -12.24 -1.41
N ASP A 165 -12.06 -11.40 -0.43
CA ASP A 165 -13.04 -10.95 0.57
C ASP A 165 -13.55 -9.54 0.25
N PHE A 166 -13.31 -9.05 -0.98
CA PHE A 166 -13.49 -7.65 -1.35
C PHE A 166 -14.86 -7.10 -0.98
N ARG A 167 -15.95 -7.83 -1.28
CA ARG A 167 -17.31 -7.38 -0.95
C ARG A 167 -17.49 -7.11 0.53
N ARG A 168 -17.07 -8.04 1.38
CA ARG A 168 -17.19 -7.87 2.84
C ARG A 168 -16.41 -6.66 3.33
N ILE A 169 -15.20 -6.48 2.82
CA ILE A 169 -14.32 -5.37 3.21
C ILE A 169 -14.91 -4.04 2.70
N TYR A 170 -15.31 -4.00 1.43
CA TYR A 170 -15.94 -2.85 0.81
C TYR A 170 -17.23 -2.44 1.53
N ASP A 171 -18.16 -3.38 1.74
CA ASP A 171 -19.43 -3.12 2.44
C ASP A 171 -19.20 -2.63 3.87
N PHE A 172 -18.20 -3.16 4.57
CA PHE A 172 -17.85 -2.67 5.91
C PHE A 172 -17.27 -1.26 5.87
N PHE A 173 -16.38 -0.92 4.92
CA PHE A 173 -15.73 0.39 4.92
C PHE A 173 -16.44 1.46 4.06
N TYR A 174 -17.51 1.13 3.34
CA TYR A 174 -18.17 2.03 2.37
C TYR A 174 -18.56 3.40 2.96
N ASP A 175 -19.17 3.40 4.15
CA ASP A 175 -19.61 4.61 4.85
C ASP A 175 -18.61 5.07 5.94
N ARG A 176 -17.37 4.56 5.92
CA ARG A 176 -16.34 4.83 6.94
C ARG A 176 -15.12 5.50 6.32
N ASN A 177 -14.51 6.42 7.08
CA ASN A 177 -13.22 6.97 6.71
C ASN A 177 -12.16 5.87 6.79
N VAL A 178 -11.44 5.65 5.68
CA VAL A 178 -10.41 4.61 5.59
C VAL A 178 -9.24 5.09 4.75
N THR A 179 -8.04 4.94 5.30
CA THR A 179 -6.79 5.11 4.56
C THR A 179 -6.36 3.77 3.99
N LEU A 180 -6.07 3.73 2.68
CA LEU A 180 -5.54 2.53 2.03
C LEU A 180 -4.04 2.70 1.74
N ILE A 181 -3.21 1.89 2.37
CA ILE A 181 -1.79 1.76 2.06
C ILE A 181 -1.59 0.50 1.23
N VAL A 182 -0.93 0.63 0.07
CA VAL A 182 -0.49 -0.51 -0.73
C VAL A 182 1.03 -0.60 -0.67
N ASP A 183 1.52 -1.43 0.23
CA ASP A 183 2.93 -1.78 0.31
C ASP A 183 3.30 -2.70 -0.86
N GLU A 184 4.51 -2.54 -1.40
CA GLU A 184 4.94 -3.19 -2.65
C GLU A 184 3.93 -3.01 -3.81
N ALA A 185 3.60 -1.73 -4.10
CA ALA A 185 2.60 -1.32 -5.09
C ALA A 185 2.87 -1.76 -6.54
N VAL A 186 4.02 -2.38 -6.83
CA VAL A 186 4.29 -3.06 -8.10
C VAL A 186 3.19 -4.09 -8.42
N SER A 187 2.56 -4.66 -7.38
CA SER A 187 1.46 -5.63 -7.47
C SER A 187 0.14 -5.08 -8.03
N VAL A 188 -0.03 -3.75 -8.12
CA VAL A 188 -1.25 -3.07 -8.62
C VAL A 188 -1.00 -2.23 -9.88
N LYS A 189 0.21 -2.30 -10.47
CA LYS A 189 0.60 -1.47 -11.61
C LYS A 189 -0.19 -1.73 -12.91
N ASN A 190 -0.75 -2.94 -13.07
CA ASN A 190 -1.43 -3.34 -14.30
C ASN A 190 -2.96 -3.20 -14.17
N PRO A 191 -3.58 -2.24 -14.88
CA PRO A 191 -5.02 -1.97 -14.78
C PRO A 191 -5.94 -3.14 -15.15
N ALA A 192 -5.46 -4.09 -15.97
CA ALA A 192 -6.24 -5.25 -16.35
C ALA A 192 -6.41 -6.28 -15.21
N THR A 193 -5.58 -6.20 -14.16
CA THR A 193 -5.56 -7.19 -13.09
C THR A 193 -6.65 -6.95 -12.05
N GLN A 194 -7.15 -8.02 -11.44
CA GLN A 194 -8.11 -7.92 -10.34
C GLN A 194 -7.55 -7.12 -9.15
N ASN A 195 -6.24 -7.21 -8.92
CA ASN A 195 -5.55 -6.43 -7.88
C ASN A 195 -5.78 -4.92 -8.07
N HIS A 196 -5.49 -4.41 -9.27
CA HIS A 196 -5.71 -3.02 -9.61
C HIS A 196 -7.19 -2.65 -9.53
N LYS A 197 -8.06 -3.46 -10.13
CA LYS A 197 -9.51 -3.21 -10.13
C LYS A 197 -10.10 -3.11 -8.72
N CYS A 198 -9.71 -3.99 -7.80
CA CYS A 198 -10.15 -3.92 -6.40
C CYS A 198 -9.63 -2.66 -5.69
N VAL A 199 -8.34 -2.33 -5.82
CA VAL A 199 -7.78 -1.12 -5.20
C VAL A 199 -8.43 0.14 -5.77
N TRP A 200 -8.58 0.22 -7.09
CA TRP A 200 -9.25 1.33 -7.76
C TRP A 200 -10.72 1.44 -7.31
N ALA A 201 -11.44 0.32 -7.25
CA ALA A 201 -12.84 0.30 -6.84
C ALA A 201 -13.02 0.77 -5.40
N PHE A 202 -12.13 0.34 -4.50
CA PHE A 202 -12.15 0.76 -3.11
C PHE A 202 -11.85 2.25 -2.96
N GLN A 203 -10.80 2.74 -3.63
CA GLN A 203 -10.40 4.14 -3.58
C GLN A 203 -11.47 5.09 -4.13
N ASN A 204 -12.16 4.69 -5.21
CA ASN A 204 -13.15 5.53 -5.89
C ASN A 204 -14.59 5.26 -5.44
N LEU A 205 -14.80 4.35 -4.48
CA LEU A 205 -16.12 3.88 -4.06
C LEU A 205 -16.99 3.46 -5.26
N ASP A 206 -16.34 2.77 -6.20
CA ASP A 206 -16.93 2.42 -7.50
C ASP A 206 -16.62 0.98 -7.89
N THR A 207 -17.63 0.11 -7.76
CA THR A 207 -17.50 -1.30 -8.09
C THR A 207 -17.74 -1.62 -9.57
N ARG A 208 -17.99 -0.64 -10.45
CA ARG A 208 -18.31 -0.89 -11.87
C ARG A 208 -17.16 -1.59 -12.60
N ALA A 209 -15.91 -1.22 -12.27
CA ALA A 209 -14.72 -1.83 -12.86
C ALA A 209 -14.51 -3.30 -12.46
N LEU A 210 -15.28 -3.80 -11.49
CA LEU A 210 -15.12 -5.16 -10.97
C LEU A 210 -15.81 -6.23 -11.80
N ASP A 211 -16.62 -5.90 -12.82
CA ASP A 211 -17.31 -6.86 -13.72
C ASP A 211 -17.57 -8.22 -13.07
N MET A 212 -18.39 -8.23 -12.02
CA MET A 212 -18.77 -9.47 -11.36
C MET A 212 -20.20 -9.81 -11.77
N PRO A 213 -20.46 -10.71 -12.73
CA PRO A 213 -21.69 -11.47 -12.64
C PRO A 213 -21.66 -12.24 -11.32
N GLN A 214 -22.57 -11.92 -10.40
CA GLN A 214 -23.03 -12.98 -9.49
C GLN A 214 -23.63 -14.04 -10.40
N ARG A 215 -22.94 -15.16 -10.59
CA ARG A 215 -23.60 -16.34 -11.14
C ARG A 215 -24.72 -16.68 -10.15
N LYS A 216 -25.97 -16.34 -10.50
CA LYS A 216 -27.16 -17.00 -9.93
C LYS A 216 -26.81 -18.49 -9.91
N LYS A 217 -27.11 -19.21 -8.81
CA LYS A 217 -27.07 -20.67 -8.84
C LYS A 217 -28.03 -21.13 -9.93
N SER A 218 -27.53 -21.27 -11.16
CA SER A 218 -28.22 -21.93 -12.24
C SER A 218 -28.41 -23.36 -11.78
N ALA A 219 -29.65 -23.85 -11.83
CA ALA A 219 -29.97 -25.25 -11.61
C ALA A 219 -28.92 -26.15 -12.28
N ALA A 220 -28.55 -27.23 -11.60
CA ALA A 220 -27.53 -28.15 -12.07
C ALA A 220 -27.81 -28.54 -13.54
N MET A 221 -26.87 -28.22 -14.43
CA MET A 221 -26.89 -28.80 -15.77
C MET A 221 -26.73 -30.32 -15.64
N PRO A 222 -27.42 -31.13 -16.46
CA PRO A 222 -27.14 -32.56 -16.56
C PRO A 222 -25.65 -32.74 -16.85
N LYS A 223 -24.99 -33.63 -16.10
CA LYS A 223 -23.59 -33.98 -16.37
C LYS A 223 -23.48 -34.40 -17.84
N PRO A 224 -22.54 -33.85 -18.62
CA PRO A 224 -22.27 -34.38 -19.95
C PRO A 224 -21.82 -35.83 -19.80
N ALA A 225 -22.30 -36.69 -20.70
CA ALA A 225 -21.86 -38.08 -20.79
C ALA A 225 -20.33 -38.11 -20.87
N LYS A 226 -19.71 -39.02 -20.11
CA LYS A 226 -18.27 -39.24 -20.15
C LYS A 226 -17.85 -39.50 -21.61
N PRO A 227 -16.87 -38.78 -22.16
CA PRO A 227 -16.22 -39.19 -23.39
C PRO A 227 -15.68 -40.61 -23.20
N GLN A 228 -15.94 -41.48 -24.16
CA GLN A 228 -15.35 -42.81 -24.22
C GLN A 228 -13.82 -42.65 -24.20
N GLU A 229 -13.17 -43.30 -23.23
CA GLU A 229 -11.73 -43.18 -22.98
C GLU A 229 -10.92 -43.76 -24.15
N ASP A 230 -10.62 -42.93 -25.15
CA ASP A 230 -9.58 -43.22 -26.12
C ASP A 230 -8.21 -42.97 -25.47
N GLY A 231 -7.72 -43.99 -24.76
CA GLY A 231 -6.31 -44.22 -24.42
C GLY A 231 -5.55 -43.01 -23.87
N ASN A 232 -5.40 -42.96 -22.54
CA ASN A 232 -4.56 -42.03 -21.78
C ASN A 232 -3.29 -41.63 -22.56
N ALA A 233 -3.03 -40.32 -22.69
CA ALA A 233 -1.90 -39.76 -23.44
C ALA A 233 -0.54 -40.39 -23.07
N VAL A 234 -0.43 -40.86 -21.82
CA VAL A 234 0.72 -41.61 -21.31
C VAL A 234 0.93 -42.95 -22.04
N SER A 235 -0.15 -43.64 -22.42
CA SER A 235 -0.11 -44.91 -23.16
C SER A 235 0.39 -44.71 -24.60
N ARG A 236 -0.03 -43.62 -25.26
CA ARG A 236 0.46 -43.25 -26.59
C ARG A 236 1.94 -42.86 -26.57
N LEU A 237 2.36 -42.13 -25.54
CA LEU A 237 3.77 -41.76 -25.36
C LEU A 237 4.66 -42.99 -25.14
N LYS A 238 4.21 -43.98 -24.36
CA LYS A 238 4.93 -45.24 -24.15
C LYS A 238 5.08 -46.07 -25.42
N ALA A 239 4.05 -46.11 -26.27
CA ALA A 239 4.11 -46.83 -27.56
C ALA A 239 5.12 -46.19 -28.51
N LEU A 240 5.09 -44.86 -28.66
CA LEU A 240 6.03 -44.10 -29.50
C LEU A 240 7.48 -44.24 -29.07
N LEU A 241 7.74 -44.27 -27.76
CA LEU A 241 9.10 -44.48 -27.25
C LEU A 241 9.59 -45.91 -27.48
N LYS A 242 8.71 -46.90 -27.41
CA LYS A 242 9.09 -48.30 -27.66
C LYS A 242 9.47 -48.53 -29.12
N GLU A 243 8.76 -47.90 -30.06
CA GLU A 243 9.02 -48.03 -31.50
C GLU A 243 10.32 -47.33 -31.95
N LYS A 244 10.71 -46.25 -31.26
CA LYS A 244 11.91 -45.46 -31.61
C LYS A 244 13.22 -46.00 -31.05
N PHE A 245 13.14 -46.90 -30.07
CA PHE A 245 14.29 -47.45 -29.35
C PHE A 245 14.30 -48.99 -29.34
N SER A 246 13.60 -49.63 -30.30
CA SER A 246 13.71 -51.07 -30.60
C SER A 246 14.53 -51.29 -31.87
#